data_AF-A0A6J1W7Q2-F1
#
_entry.id   AF-A0A6J1W7Q2-F1
#
_cell.length_a   1.000
_cell.length_b   1.000
_cell.length_c   1.000
_cell.angle_alpha   90.00
_cell.angle_beta   90.00
_cell.angle_gamma   90.00
#
_symmetry.space_group_name_H-M   'P 1'
#
loop_
_entity.id
_entity.type
_entity.pdbx_description
1 polymer ?
#
loop_
_entity_poly.entity_id
_entity_poly.type
_entity_poly.pdbx_seq_one_letter_code
_entity_poly.pdbx_strand_id
1 'polypeptide(L)'
;MDELDCLIKGVLYIDSVGFNGHSECYYFENPTDPEKCQKVPFNLENPYPLLLVNIGSGVSILAVYSEDNYKRVTGTSLGGGTFFGLCCLLTGCSTFEEALEMASHGDSTKVDKLVRDIYGGDYERFGLPGWTIASSFGNMMSKEKRDAASKEDLARAALITITNNIGSIARMCALNE
;
A
#
# COMPACT_ATOMS: atom_id res chain seq x y z
N MET A 1 -4.30 -28.50 0.78
CA MET A 1 -5.06 -27.38 1.36
C MET A 1 -4.95 -26.21 0.41
N ASP A 2 -6.00 -25.42 0.26
CA ASP A 2 -5.99 -24.20 -0.56
C ASP A 2 -5.25 -23.06 0.18
N GLU A 3 -4.60 -22.16 -0.57
CA GLU A 3 -3.82 -21.04 -0.01
C GLU A 3 -4.70 -20.10 0.82
N LEU A 4 -5.89 -19.76 0.33
CA LEU A 4 -6.77 -18.77 0.97
C LEU A 4 -7.47 -19.36 2.19
N ASP A 5 -7.85 -20.63 2.12
CA ASP A 5 -8.39 -21.36 3.28
C ASP A 5 -7.38 -21.40 4.43
N CYS A 6 -6.11 -21.69 4.11
CA CYS A 6 -5.03 -21.69 5.09
C CYS A 6 -4.79 -20.29 5.68
N LEU A 7 -4.86 -19.25 4.84
CA LEU A 7 -4.69 -17.86 5.28
C LEU A 7 -5.77 -17.46 6.30
N ILE A 8 -7.05 -17.68 5.99
CA ILE A 8 -8.16 -17.32 6.88
C ILE A 8 -8.05 -18.06 8.22
N LYS A 9 -7.86 -19.37 8.18
CA LYS A 9 -7.70 -20.19 9.40
C LYS A 9 -6.49 -19.76 10.22
N GLY A 10 -5.37 -19.46 9.56
CA GLY A 10 -4.15 -19.01 10.22
C GLY A 10 -4.32 -17.68 10.94
N VAL A 11 -4.89 -16.67 10.27
CA VAL A 11 -5.11 -15.34 10.85
C VAL A 11 -6.05 -15.41 12.06
N LEU A 12 -7.19 -16.10 11.93
CA LEU A 12 -8.16 -16.25 13.01
C LEU A 12 -7.57 -17.01 14.21
N TYR A 13 -6.80 -18.07 13.94
CA TYR A 13 -6.15 -18.85 14.99
C TYR A 13 -5.11 -18.00 15.75
N ILE A 14 -4.20 -17.33 15.04
CA ILE A 14 -3.14 -16.53 15.69
C ILE A 14 -3.74 -15.40 16.52
N ASP A 15 -4.78 -14.71 16.00
CA ASP A 15 -5.46 -13.67 16.78
C ASP A 15 -6.12 -14.24 18.05
N SER A 16 -6.76 -15.42 17.97
CA SER A 16 -7.42 -16.06 19.11
C SER A 16 -6.47 -16.46 20.25
N VAL A 17 -5.21 -16.79 19.94
CA VAL A 17 -4.19 -17.12 20.94
C VAL A 17 -3.38 -15.89 21.39
N GLY A 18 -3.46 -14.81 20.61
CA GLY A 18 -2.70 -13.58 20.81
C GLY A 18 -1.18 -13.78 20.65
N PHE A 19 -0.44 -12.72 20.95
CA PHE A 19 1.01 -12.68 20.87
C PHE A 19 1.64 -12.52 22.26
N ASN A 20 1.90 -13.63 22.95
CA ASN A 20 2.50 -13.65 24.29
C ASN A 20 1.77 -12.74 25.31
N GLY A 21 0.44 -12.71 25.25
CA GLY A 21 -0.39 -11.85 26.10
C GLY A 21 -0.66 -10.45 25.54
N HIS A 22 -0.17 -10.14 24.33
CA HIS A 22 -0.51 -8.95 23.57
C HIS A 22 -1.50 -9.26 22.44
N SER A 23 -2.18 -8.24 21.95
CA SER A 23 -3.01 -8.35 20.74
C SER A 23 -2.11 -8.55 19.52
N GLU A 24 -2.50 -9.47 18.63
CA GLU A 24 -1.83 -9.67 17.35
C GLU A 24 -2.09 -8.49 16.40
N CYS A 25 -3.34 -8.01 16.36
CA CYS A 25 -3.76 -6.94 15.47
C CYS A 25 -3.50 -5.55 16.04
N TYR A 26 -3.30 -4.59 15.15
CA TYR A 26 -3.04 -3.19 15.50
C TYR A 26 -3.47 -2.26 14.36
N TYR A 27 -3.62 -0.99 14.70
CA TYR A 27 -3.80 0.09 13.74
C TYR A 27 -2.88 1.27 14.10
N PHE A 28 -2.75 2.22 13.18
CA PHE A 28 -2.10 3.49 13.45
C PHE A 28 -3.16 4.54 13.75
N GLU A 29 -3.17 5.05 14.98
CA GLU A 29 -4.00 6.19 15.37
C GLU A 29 -3.32 7.48 14.89
N ASN A 30 -4.09 8.42 14.34
CA ASN A 30 -3.59 9.67 13.75
C ASN A 30 -2.50 9.48 12.66
N PRO A 31 -2.70 8.62 11.65
CA PRO A 31 -1.63 8.21 10.72
C PRO A 31 -1.11 9.35 9.81
N THR A 32 -1.82 10.47 9.73
CA THR A 32 -1.46 11.64 8.93
C THR A 32 -0.72 12.72 9.71
N ASP A 33 -0.64 12.61 11.04
CA ASP A 33 0.06 13.54 11.92
C ASP A 33 1.30 12.83 12.48
N PRO A 34 2.51 13.11 11.96
CA PRO A 34 3.72 12.41 12.36
C PRO A 34 4.06 12.52 13.85
N GLU A 35 3.62 13.59 14.54
CA GLU A 35 3.90 13.79 15.97
C GLU A 35 2.94 12.98 16.86
N LYS A 36 1.75 12.66 16.35
CA LYS A 36 0.70 11.93 17.09
C LYS A 36 0.51 10.49 16.59
N CYS A 37 1.13 10.13 15.47
CA CYS A 37 1.01 8.82 14.86
C CYS A 37 1.57 7.75 15.80
N GLN A 38 0.73 6.83 16.25
CA GLN A 38 1.13 5.76 17.16
C GLN A 38 0.48 4.43 16.81
N LYS A 39 1.24 3.35 17.03
CA LYS A 39 0.74 1.97 16.91
C LYS A 39 -0.11 1.64 18.14
N VAL A 40 -1.38 1.28 17.92
CA VAL A 40 -2.34 0.94 18.97
C VAL A 40 -2.86 -0.49 18.76
N PRO A 41 -2.94 -1.33 19.81
CA PRO A 41 -3.56 -2.64 19.73
C PRO A 41 -5.01 -2.60 19.23
N PHE A 42 -5.43 -3.59 18.47
CA PHE A 42 -6.80 -3.76 18.00
C PHE A 42 -7.32 -5.15 18.32
N ASN A 43 -8.33 -5.25 19.19
CA ASN A 43 -8.95 -6.53 19.51
C ASN A 43 -9.94 -6.94 18.40
N LEU A 44 -9.66 -8.04 17.70
CA LEU A 44 -10.53 -8.61 16.66
C LEU A 44 -11.66 -9.48 17.27
N GLU A 45 -12.27 -9.03 18.37
CA GLU A 45 -13.38 -9.74 18.99
C GLU A 45 -14.62 -9.66 18.09
N ASN A 46 -15.08 -10.82 17.59
CA ASN A 46 -16.06 -10.95 16.50
C ASN A 46 -15.59 -10.22 15.22
N PRO A 47 -14.60 -10.78 14.50
CA PRO A 47 -13.92 -10.07 13.42
C PRO A 47 -14.77 -9.90 12.16
N TYR A 48 -16.01 -10.39 12.14
CA TYR A 48 -16.84 -10.42 10.93
C TYR A 48 -17.87 -9.29 10.88
N PRO A 49 -18.15 -8.72 9.68
CA PRO A 49 -17.41 -8.95 8.44
C PRO A 49 -16.05 -8.23 8.45
N LEU A 50 -15.05 -8.81 7.77
CA LEU A 50 -13.76 -8.15 7.50
C LEU A 50 -13.37 -8.26 6.03
N LEU A 51 -12.62 -7.27 5.56
CA LEU A 51 -11.93 -7.32 4.27
C LEU A 51 -10.45 -7.64 4.50
N LEU A 52 -10.00 -8.79 4.02
CA LEU A 52 -8.59 -9.20 4.12
C LEU A 52 -7.87 -8.90 2.81
N VAL A 53 -6.82 -8.10 2.88
CA VAL A 53 -5.98 -7.74 1.72
C VAL A 53 -4.63 -8.41 1.88
N ASN A 54 -4.44 -9.54 1.22
CA ASN A 54 -3.19 -10.31 1.27
C ASN A 54 -2.20 -9.78 0.22
N ILE A 55 -1.13 -9.10 0.66
CA ILE A 55 -0.12 -8.49 -0.21
C ILE A 55 1.12 -9.40 -0.25
N GLY A 56 1.25 -10.18 -1.32
CA GLY A 56 2.42 -11.01 -1.63
C GLY A 56 3.11 -10.51 -2.90
N SER A 57 3.53 -11.44 -3.77
CA SER A 57 4.04 -11.07 -5.11
C SER A 57 2.99 -10.30 -5.93
N GLY A 58 1.74 -10.78 -5.91
CA GLY A 58 0.54 -10.04 -6.29
C GLY A 58 -0.33 -9.73 -5.06
N VAL A 59 -1.61 -9.40 -5.27
CA VAL A 59 -2.56 -9.12 -4.18
C VAL A 59 -3.85 -9.89 -4.37
N SER A 60 -4.33 -10.54 -3.31
CA SER A 60 -5.68 -11.13 -3.24
C SER A 60 -6.51 -10.40 -2.18
N ILE A 61 -7.75 -10.05 -2.52
CA ILE A 61 -8.67 -9.35 -1.64
C ILE A 61 -9.87 -10.25 -1.36
N LEU A 62 -10.14 -10.51 -0.08
CA LEU A 62 -11.21 -11.38 0.39
C LEU A 62 -12.22 -10.61 1.23
N ALA A 63 -13.50 -10.88 1.01
CA ALA A 63 -14.56 -10.53 1.95
C ALA A 63 -14.88 -11.78 2.78
N VAL A 64 -14.79 -11.65 4.11
CA VAL A 64 -14.94 -12.74 5.06
C VAL A 64 -16.13 -12.43 5.96
N TYR A 65 -17.18 -13.24 5.85
CA TYR A 65 -18.45 -13.07 6.55
C TYR A 65 -18.58 -14.00 7.75
N SER A 66 -17.88 -15.14 7.74
CA SER A 66 -17.66 -16.02 8.89
C SER A 66 -16.43 -16.90 8.64
N GLU A 67 -16.10 -17.76 9.61
CA GLU A 67 -14.95 -18.68 9.53
C GLU A 67 -14.94 -19.54 8.26
N ASP A 68 -16.13 -20.01 7.85
CA ASP A 68 -16.31 -20.89 6.67
C ASP A 68 -17.03 -20.17 5.50
N ASN A 69 -17.36 -18.88 5.64
CA ASN A 69 -18.03 -18.12 4.59
C ASN A 69 -17.20 -16.90 4.19
N TYR A 70 -16.44 -17.06 3.11
CA TYR A 70 -15.65 -15.99 2.50
C TYR A 70 -15.61 -16.16 0.99
N LYS A 71 -15.29 -15.06 0.30
CA LYS A 71 -15.06 -15.07 -1.14
C LYS A 71 -13.87 -14.21 -1.49
N ARG A 72 -13.13 -14.61 -2.52
CA ARG A 72 -12.13 -13.75 -3.16
C ARG A 72 -12.85 -12.74 -4.05
N VAL A 73 -12.96 -11.50 -3.59
CA VAL A 73 -13.67 -10.40 -4.28
C VAL A 73 -12.94 -10.03 -5.56
N THR A 74 -11.62 -9.81 -5.46
CA THR A 74 -10.77 -9.45 -6.58
C THR A 74 -9.29 -9.64 -6.23
N GLY A 75 -8.40 -9.19 -7.11
CA GLY A 75 -6.99 -9.01 -6.81
C GLY A 75 -6.33 -8.05 -7.81
N THR A 76 -5.07 -7.72 -7.56
CA THR A 76 -4.25 -6.96 -8.51
C THR A 76 -2.90 -7.67 -8.68
N SER A 77 -2.37 -7.66 -9.91
CA SER A 77 -1.01 -8.12 -10.17
C SER A 77 0.05 -7.12 -9.71
N LEU A 78 -0.36 -5.89 -9.36
CA LEU A 78 0.52 -4.83 -8.84
C LEU A 78 0.71 -5.00 -7.34
N GLY A 79 1.57 -5.94 -6.95
CA GLY A 79 1.88 -6.28 -5.56
C GLY A 79 3.33 -6.01 -5.17
N GLY A 80 3.80 -6.70 -4.12
CA GLY A 80 5.18 -6.61 -3.65
C GLY A 80 6.21 -7.05 -4.70
N GLY A 81 5.84 -7.99 -5.58
CA GLY A 81 6.70 -8.40 -6.69
C GLY A 81 6.89 -7.30 -7.73
N THR A 82 5.86 -6.48 -7.96
CA THR A 82 5.96 -5.31 -8.85
C THR A 82 6.82 -4.23 -8.24
N PHE A 83 6.62 -3.89 -6.96
CA PHE A 83 7.48 -2.93 -6.26
C PHE A 83 8.94 -3.38 -6.32
N PHE A 84 9.23 -4.61 -5.88
CA PHE A 84 10.60 -5.10 -5.81
C PHE A 84 11.25 -5.21 -7.19
N GLY A 85 10.55 -5.80 -8.18
CA GLY A 85 11.07 -5.94 -9.53
C GLY A 85 11.36 -4.60 -10.21
N LEU A 86 10.48 -3.60 -10.04
CA LEU A 86 10.73 -2.25 -10.55
C LEU A 86 11.90 -1.58 -9.85
N CYS A 87 12.03 -1.71 -8.52
CA CYS A 87 13.20 -1.19 -7.80
C CYS A 87 14.50 -1.82 -8.33
N CYS A 88 14.58 -3.13 -8.48
CA CYS A 88 15.76 -3.78 -9.05
C CYS A 88 16.12 -3.22 -10.44
N LEU A 89 15.13 -3.00 -11.31
CA LEU A 89 15.34 -2.45 -12.66
C LEU A 89 15.77 -0.98 -12.65
N LEU A 90 15.16 -0.16 -11.79
CA LEU A 90 15.33 1.30 -11.80
C LEU A 90 16.53 1.78 -10.97
N THR A 91 16.86 1.05 -9.91
CA THR A 91 17.89 1.47 -8.94
C THR A 91 19.10 0.53 -8.92
N GLY A 92 18.91 -0.72 -9.35
CA GLY A 92 19.94 -1.76 -9.25
C GLY A 92 20.05 -2.39 -7.86
N CYS A 93 19.10 -2.15 -6.95
CA CYS A 93 19.06 -2.87 -5.68
C CYS A 93 18.92 -4.39 -5.90
N SER A 94 19.43 -5.18 -4.98
CA SER A 94 19.43 -6.65 -5.06
C SER A 94 18.60 -7.33 -3.97
N THR A 95 18.19 -6.60 -2.92
CA THR A 95 17.34 -7.13 -1.85
C THR A 95 16.13 -6.23 -1.60
N PHE A 96 15.10 -6.81 -0.98
CA PHE A 96 13.88 -6.08 -0.64
C PHE A 96 14.16 -5.00 0.40
N GLU A 97 15.03 -5.29 1.37
CA GLU A 97 15.46 -4.38 2.42
C GLU A 97 16.22 -3.18 1.84
N GLU A 98 17.09 -3.40 0.85
CA GLU A 98 17.79 -2.33 0.14
C GLU A 98 16.79 -1.43 -0.60
N ALA A 99 15.80 -2.02 -1.28
CA ALA A 99 14.75 -1.25 -1.96
C ALA A 99 13.96 -0.36 -0.98
N LEU A 100 13.62 -0.88 0.21
CA LEU A 100 12.95 -0.11 1.26
C LEU A 100 13.84 0.99 1.83
N GLU A 101 15.12 0.72 2.02
CA GLU A 101 16.08 1.70 2.52
C GLU A 101 16.32 2.82 1.50
N MET A 102 16.39 2.51 0.21
CA MET A 102 16.42 3.55 -0.83
C MET A 102 15.13 4.39 -0.80
N ALA A 103 13.97 3.74 -0.67
CA ALA A 103 12.68 4.42 -0.60
C ALA A 103 12.51 5.27 0.68
N SER A 104 13.23 5.00 1.77
CA SER A 104 13.16 5.81 2.99
C SER A 104 13.85 7.17 2.83
N HIS A 105 14.79 7.28 1.90
CA HIS A 105 15.59 8.49 1.64
C HIS A 105 15.15 9.29 0.40
N GLY A 106 14.20 8.77 -0.39
CA GLY A 106 13.76 9.40 -1.63
C GLY A 106 12.59 10.39 -1.49
N ASP A 107 12.46 11.27 -2.48
CA ASP A 107 11.32 12.17 -2.66
C ASP A 107 10.59 11.85 -3.96
N SER A 108 9.41 11.23 -3.86
CA SER A 108 8.65 10.83 -5.05
C SER A 108 8.13 12.02 -5.85
N THR A 109 8.03 13.23 -5.27
CA THR A 109 7.49 14.40 -5.98
C THR A 109 8.39 14.90 -7.11
N LYS A 110 9.65 14.45 -7.14
CA LYS A 110 10.57 14.68 -8.28
C LYS A 110 10.28 13.74 -9.47
N VAL A 111 9.64 12.61 -9.21
CA VAL A 111 9.35 11.53 -10.17
C VAL A 111 7.89 11.56 -10.63
N ASP A 112 6.98 11.76 -9.69
CA ASP A 112 5.53 11.82 -9.90
C ASP A 112 5.08 13.19 -10.38
N LYS A 113 4.04 13.22 -11.20
CA LYS A 113 3.36 14.47 -11.58
C LYS A 113 2.17 14.70 -10.66
N LEU A 114 2.15 15.83 -9.97
CA LEU A 114 1.11 16.18 -9.00
C LEU A 114 0.00 17.00 -9.65
N VAL A 115 -1.16 17.12 -8.98
CA VAL A 115 -2.28 17.95 -9.42
C VAL A 115 -1.83 19.40 -9.64
N ARG A 116 -1.01 19.95 -8.74
CA ARG A 116 -0.47 21.31 -8.89
C ARG A 116 0.42 21.50 -10.12
N ASP A 117 1.07 20.43 -10.61
CA ASP A 117 1.91 20.50 -11.82
C ASP A 117 1.07 20.58 -13.11
N ILE A 118 -0.23 20.33 -13.02
CA ILE A 118 -1.20 20.42 -14.12
C ILE A 118 -2.06 21.67 -13.99
N TYR A 119 -2.56 21.94 -12.77
CA TYR A 119 -3.55 22.99 -12.51
C TYR A 119 -2.97 24.25 -11.84
N GLY A 120 -1.69 24.25 -11.45
CA GLY A 120 -1.07 25.37 -10.74
C GLY A 120 -1.47 25.51 -9.25
N GLY A 121 -2.24 24.56 -8.73
CA GLY A 121 -2.77 24.56 -7.36
C GLY A 121 -3.69 23.36 -7.14
N ASP A 122 -4.70 23.53 -6.30
CA ASP A 122 -5.74 22.53 -6.07
C ASP A 122 -6.69 22.45 -7.28
N TYR A 123 -7.27 21.27 -7.52
CA TYR A 123 -8.40 21.14 -8.44
C TYR A 123 -9.71 21.20 -7.64
N GLU A 124 -10.15 22.43 -7.35
CA GLU A 124 -11.25 22.74 -6.43
C GLU A 124 -12.57 22.04 -6.77
N ARG A 125 -12.92 21.94 -8.07
CA ARG A 125 -14.20 21.38 -8.52
C ARG A 125 -14.49 19.98 -7.98
N PHE A 126 -13.46 19.16 -7.82
CA PHE A 126 -13.57 17.79 -7.32
C PHE A 126 -12.84 17.59 -5.99
N GLY A 127 -12.39 18.68 -5.36
CA GLY A 127 -11.70 18.63 -4.08
C GLY A 127 -10.41 17.82 -4.11
N LEU A 128 -9.63 17.90 -5.21
CA LEU A 128 -8.32 17.23 -5.29
C LEU A 128 -7.22 18.21 -4.85
N PRO A 129 -6.56 17.99 -3.70
CA PRO A 129 -5.47 18.85 -3.25
C PRO A 129 -4.30 18.83 -4.24
N GLY A 130 -3.59 19.94 -4.37
CA GLY A 130 -2.48 20.12 -5.30
C GLY A 130 -1.30 19.19 -5.05
N TRP A 131 -1.15 18.67 -3.83
CA TRP A 131 -0.15 17.67 -3.46
C TRP A 131 -0.53 16.23 -3.86
N THR A 132 -1.76 16.00 -4.32
CA THR A 132 -2.21 14.68 -4.79
C THR A 132 -1.46 14.29 -6.06
N ILE A 133 -1.04 13.03 -6.15
CA ILE A 133 -0.43 12.48 -7.37
C ILE A 133 -1.50 12.40 -8.46
N ALA A 134 -1.29 13.11 -9.56
CA ALA A 134 -2.15 13.04 -10.74
C ALA A 134 -1.68 11.95 -11.71
N SER A 135 -0.36 11.75 -11.83
CA SER A 135 0.22 10.70 -12.65
C SER A 135 1.53 10.19 -12.01
N SER A 136 1.50 8.97 -11.49
CA SER A 136 2.69 8.25 -11.03
C SER A 136 3.75 8.18 -12.14
N PHE A 137 5.02 8.46 -11.80
CA PHE A 137 6.15 8.57 -12.75
C PHE A 137 5.95 9.59 -13.88
N GLY A 138 4.95 10.46 -13.80
CA GLY A 138 4.55 11.35 -14.89
C GLY A 138 5.62 12.38 -15.28
N ASN A 139 6.52 12.74 -14.37
CA ASN A 139 7.63 13.65 -14.70
C ASN A 139 8.77 12.95 -15.47
N MET A 140 8.83 11.62 -15.47
CA MET A 140 9.88 10.85 -16.15
C MET A 140 9.76 10.87 -17.68
N MET A 141 8.72 11.48 -18.25
CA MET A 141 8.68 11.75 -19.69
C MET A 141 9.66 12.86 -20.10
N SER A 142 10.00 13.79 -19.20
CA SER A 142 11.01 14.83 -19.44
C SER A 142 12.43 14.28 -19.26
N LYS A 143 13.31 14.50 -20.25
CA LYS A 143 14.71 14.10 -20.15
C LYS A 143 15.42 14.77 -18.98
N GLU A 144 15.25 16.08 -18.83
CA GLU A 144 15.83 16.85 -17.74
C GLU A 144 15.43 16.31 -16.36
N LYS A 145 14.14 15.95 -16.19
CA LYS A 145 13.64 15.38 -14.94
C LYS A 145 14.19 13.98 -14.68
N ARG A 146 14.35 13.15 -15.73
CA ARG A 146 15.00 11.84 -15.60
C ARG A 146 16.46 11.98 -15.17
N ASP A 147 17.20 12.92 -15.79
CA ASP A 147 18.61 13.13 -15.50
C ASP A 147 18.83 13.69 -14.07
N ALA A 148 17.81 14.36 -13.50
CA ALA A 148 17.86 14.92 -12.14
C ALA A 148 17.34 13.98 -11.03
N ALA A 149 16.58 12.94 -11.36
CA ALA A 149 16.00 12.04 -10.37
C ALA A 149 17.07 11.10 -9.78
N SER A 150 17.09 10.96 -8.45
CA SER A 150 17.95 9.97 -7.80
C SER A 150 17.34 8.57 -7.84
N LYS A 151 18.15 7.56 -7.52
CA LYS A 151 17.65 6.18 -7.40
C LYS A 151 16.69 6.04 -6.22
N GLU A 152 16.96 6.73 -5.12
CA GLU A 152 16.12 6.82 -3.93
C GLU A 152 14.76 7.44 -4.28
N ASP A 153 14.73 8.52 -5.07
CA ASP A 153 13.50 9.14 -5.55
C ASP A 153 12.65 8.15 -6.37
N LEU A 154 13.28 7.35 -7.24
CA LEU A 154 12.61 6.30 -8.03
C LEU A 154 12.07 5.16 -7.15
N ALA A 155 12.85 4.70 -6.16
CA ALA A 155 12.40 3.68 -5.21
C ALA A 155 11.20 4.19 -4.39
N ARG A 156 11.25 5.44 -3.92
CA ARG A 156 10.13 6.08 -3.21
C ARG A 156 8.88 6.15 -4.08
N ALA A 157 9.01 6.56 -5.34
CA ALA A 157 7.89 6.66 -6.26
C ALA A 157 7.28 5.29 -6.58
N ALA A 158 8.10 4.24 -6.73
CA ALA A 158 7.64 2.87 -6.90
C ALA A 158 6.83 2.42 -5.67
N LEU A 159 7.36 2.62 -4.46
CA LEU A 159 6.67 2.27 -3.21
C LEU A 159 5.31 2.97 -3.12
N ILE A 160 5.28 4.29 -3.26
CA ILE A 160 4.05 5.09 -3.15
C ILE A 160 3.02 4.68 -4.21
N THR A 161 3.46 4.47 -5.46
CA THR A 161 2.57 4.08 -6.55
C THR A 161 1.88 2.75 -6.28
N ILE A 162 2.64 1.73 -5.87
CA ILE A 162 2.10 0.40 -5.59
C ILE A 162 1.21 0.43 -4.36
N THR A 163 1.66 1.05 -3.25
CA THR A 163 0.88 1.11 -2.01
C THR A 163 -0.44 1.88 -2.19
N ASN A 164 -0.42 3.03 -2.86
CA ASN A 164 -1.64 3.82 -3.11
C ASN A 164 -2.60 3.10 -4.06
N ASN A 165 -2.09 2.37 -5.06
CA ASN A 165 -2.94 1.57 -5.94
C ASN A 165 -3.68 0.49 -5.16
N ILE A 166 -2.97 -0.26 -4.32
CA ILE A 166 -3.56 -1.30 -3.45
C ILE A 166 -4.59 -0.67 -2.51
N GLY A 167 -4.25 0.43 -1.84
CA GLY A 167 -5.16 1.13 -0.92
C GLY A 167 -6.44 1.62 -1.62
N SER A 168 -6.32 2.14 -2.84
CA SER A 168 -7.49 2.57 -3.63
C SER A 168 -8.41 1.40 -3.99
N ILE A 169 -7.85 0.27 -4.42
CA ILE A 169 -8.63 -0.95 -4.73
C ILE A 169 -9.29 -1.49 -3.47
N ALA A 170 -8.54 -1.61 -2.37
CA ALA A 170 -9.06 -2.06 -1.08
C ALA A 170 -10.23 -1.17 -0.61
N ARG A 171 -10.09 0.16 -0.72
CA ARG A 171 -11.17 1.12 -0.39
C ARG A 171 -12.41 0.89 -1.26
N MET A 172 -12.24 0.67 -2.56
CA MET A 172 -13.37 0.38 -3.45
C MET A 172 -14.06 -0.95 -3.10
N CYS A 173 -13.30 -1.99 -2.79
CA CYS A 173 -13.86 -3.26 -2.35
C CYS A 173 -14.62 -3.12 -1.04
N ALA A 174 -14.05 -2.44 -0.04
CA ALA A 174 -14.67 -2.22 1.27
C ALA A 174 -15.99 -1.43 1.21
N LEU A 175 -16.21 -0.60 0.19
CA LEU A 175 -17.45 0.15 0.01
C LEU A 175 -18.55 -0.64 -0.72
N ASN A 176 -18.19 -1.72 -1.42
CA ASN A 176 -19.10 -2.49 -2.26
C ASN A 176 -19.42 -3.89 -1.68
N GLU A 177 -18.78 -4.26 -0.57
CA GLU A 177 -18.96 -5.52 0.17
C GLU A 177 -19.52 -5.23 1.57
#